data_AF-A0A7X4JUP2-F1
#
_entry.id   AF-A0A7X4JUP2-F1
#
_cell.length_a   1.000
_cell.length_b   1.000
_cell.length_c   1.000
_cell.angle_alpha   90.00
_cell.angle_beta   90.00
_cell.angle_gamma   90.00
#
_symmetry.space_group_name_H-M   'P 1'
#
loop_
_entity.id
_entity.type
_entity.pdbx_description
1 polymer ?
#
loop_
_entity_poly.entity_id
_entity_poly.type
_entity_poly.pdbx_seq_one_letter_code
_entity_poly.pdbx_strand_id
1 'polypeptide(L)'
;AGPLLRLTAAGVWSHPVLDWLNTYGVRFLMPFDGTWFYGDALFVVDPWVWLLLGTSVVLARSTSRVGAGAWIVLGVATTSLVTGFEGAPAATRLLWCAGVAAIVWLRLAGRWKGRIPQLATLCLSATALYIVVMVAASHLAERQVAGWLAERDDVPVEIMASPAPGNPLLRHIVVADAEHYHFLEVDWLSGDPIRISLPSIERGGDDPVTRAALTAPHVWGLDTWKRFPAYRVEQTKDGYRVSISDVRYVWRGGSGLGAAVVELDHDLRVRTR
;
A
#
# COMPACT_ATOMS: atom_id res chain seq x y z
N ALA A 1 0.63 -15.33 32.69
CA ALA A 1 -0.02 -14.41 31.73
C ALA A 1 0.85 -13.23 31.27
N GLY A 2 1.90 -12.82 32.00
CA GLY A 2 2.66 -11.58 31.71
C GLY A 2 3.24 -11.43 30.29
N PRO A 3 4.05 -12.37 29.77
CA PRO A 3 4.71 -12.20 28.47
C PRO A 3 3.75 -12.13 27.28
N LEU A 4 2.72 -12.99 27.24
CA LEU A 4 1.72 -13.01 26.17
C LEU A 4 0.89 -11.73 26.14
N LEU A 5 0.49 -11.22 27.32
CA LEU A 5 -0.24 -9.96 27.41
C LEU A 5 0.60 -8.79 26.89
N ARG A 6 1.90 -8.74 27.24
CA ARG A 6 2.82 -7.70 26.74
C ARG A 6 2.99 -7.75 25.22
N LEU A 7 3.15 -8.94 24.65
CA LEU A 7 3.27 -9.11 23.19
C LEU A 7 1.98 -8.74 22.46
N THR A 8 0.81 -9.09 23.04
CA THR A 8 -0.48 -8.71 22.48
C THR A 8 -0.67 -7.20 22.52
N ALA A 9 -0.35 -6.57 23.67
CA ALA A 9 -0.38 -5.12 23.79
C ALA A 9 0.57 -4.48 22.76
N ALA A 10 1.81 -4.95 22.64
CA ALA A 10 2.76 -4.43 21.67
C ALA A 10 2.23 -4.51 20.23
N GLY A 11 1.63 -5.65 19.84
CA GLY A 11 1.02 -5.80 18.52
C GLY A 11 -0.16 -4.85 18.27
N VAL A 12 -1.05 -4.67 19.25
CA VAL A 12 -2.17 -3.73 19.14
C VAL A 12 -1.67 -2.28 19.04
N TRP A 13 -0.70 -1.91 19.87
CA TRP A 13 -0.15 -0.55 19.89
C TRP A 13 0.68 -0.23 18.64
N SER A 14 1.37 -1.22 18.06
CA SER A 14 2.16 -1.00 16.84
C SER A 14 1.32 -0.99 15.57
N HIS A 15 0.11 -1.58 15.58
CA HIS A 15 -0.71 -1.72 14.38
C HIS A 15 -1.06 -0.38 13.70
N PRO A 16 -1.56 0.66 14.41
CA PRO A 16 -1.81 1.97 13.78
C PRO A 16 -0.56 2.61 13.17
N VAL A 17 0.61 2.37 13.75
CA VAL A 17 1.89 2.86 13.21
C VAL A 17 2.25 2.10 11.94
N LEU A 18 2.03 0.78 11.89
CA LEU A 18 2.24 -0.02 10.68
C LEU A 18 1.24 0.34 9.57
N ASP A 19 0.02 0.72 9.93
CA ASP A 19 -0.97 1.22 8.97
C ASP A 19 -0.59 2.61 8.44
N TRP A 20 -0.10 3.49 9.31
CA TRP A 20 0.44 4.79 8.89
C TRP A 20 1.59 4.66 7.89
N LEU A 21 2.48 3.67 8.05
CA LEU A 21 3.62 3.47 7.16
C LEU A 21 3.24 3.11 5.72
N ASN A 22 2.01 2.66 5.46
CA ASN A 22 1.57 2.30 4.11
C ASN A 22 0.77 3.44 3.46
N THR A 23 0.26 3.21 2.25
CA THR A 23 -0.49 4.22 1.48
C THR A 23 -1.94 4.41 1.93
N TYR A 24 -2.49 3.53 2.77
CA TYR A 24 -3.85 3.66 3.32
C TYR A 24 -3.95 4.79 4.33
N GLY A 25 -2.89 5.03 5.10
CA GLY A 25 -2.86 6.01 6.17
C GLY A 25 -3.72 5.66 7.38
N VAL A 26 -3.74 6.56 8.36
CA VAL A 26 -4.50 6.41 9.61
C VAL A 26 -4.98 7.76 10.12
N ARG A 27 -6.06 7.79 10.90
CA ARG A 27 -6.53 8.98 11.62
C ARG A 27 -6.20 8.86 13.10
N PHE A 28 -5.00 9.27 13.50
CA PHE A 28 -4.53 9.13 14.89
C PHE A 28 -5.37 9.91 15.91
N LEU A 29 -6.02 10.99 15.48
CA LEU A 29 -6.65 11.97 16.37
C LEU A 29 -8.17 11.77 16.52
N MET A 30 -8.75 10.70 15.96
CA MET A 30 -10.16 10.39 16.18
C MET A 30 -10.44 10.12 17.67
N PRO A 31 -11.61 10.53 18.20
CA PRO A 31 -12.73 11.18 17.51
C PRO A 31 -12.65 12.72 17.49
N PHE A 32 -11.55 13.33 17.92
CA PHE A 32 -11.43 14.78 18.07
C PHE A 32 -11.13 15.48 16.75
N ASP A 33 -10.33 14.85 15.89
CA ASP A 33 -9.97 15.35 14.58
C ASP A 33 -9.95 14.20 13.56
N GLY A 34 -10.57 14.42 12.41
CA GLY A 34 -10.70 13.46 11.31
C GLY A 34 -9.51 13.47 10.34
N THR A 35 -8.47 14.27 10.61
CA THR A 35 -7.29 14.40 9.76
C THR A 35 -6.62 13.05 9.49
N TRP A 36 -6.37 12.76 8.21
CA TRP A 36 -5.62 11.60 7.76
C TRP A 36 -4.12 11.87 7.79
N PHE A 37 -3.35 10.88 8.24
CA PHE A 37 -1.89 10.86 8.22
C PHE A 37 -1.43 9.72 7.31
N TYR A 38 -0.53 10.02 6.39
CA TYR A 38 0.03 9.06 5.44
C TYR A 38 1.55 9.03 5.56
N GLY A 39 2.14 7.85 5.61
CA GLY A 39 3.59 7.65 5.63
C GLY A 39 4.14 7.25 4.27
N ASP A 40 3.35 6.57 3.43
CA ASP A 40 3.69 6.18 2.06
C ASP A 40 5.05 5.45 1.91
N ALA A 41 5.51 4.78 2.98
CA ALA A 41 6.87 4.26 3.08
C ALA A 41 6.95 2.76 2.77
N LEU A 42 5.92 1.98 3.07
CA LEU A 42 5.90 0.53 2.90
C LEU A 42 4.74 0.07 2.02
N PHE A 43 5.01 -0.95 1.21
CA PHE A 43 3.94 -1.69 0.55
C PHE A 43 3.33 -2.69 1.52
N VAL A 44 2.00 -2.90 1.46
CA VAL A 44 1.29 -3.78 2.40
C VAL A 44 1.80 -5.24 2.36
N VAL A 45 2.23 -5.71 1.18
CA VAL A 45 2.88 -7.01 0.99
C VAL A 45 4.39 -6.80 0.79
N ASP A 46 5.10 -6.40 1.85
CA ASP A 46 6.55 -6.18 1.79
C ASP A 46 7.34 -7.49 2.01
N PRO A 47 7.97 -8.06 0.96
CA PRO A 47 8.66 -9.34 1.08
C PRO A 47 9.88 -9.28 1.99
N TRP A 48 10.51 -8.12 2.14
CA TRP A 48 11.73 -7.94 2.91
C TRP A 48 11.42 -7.93 4.40
N VAL A 49 10.41 -7.15 4.80
CA VAL A 49 9.90 -7.16 6.18
C VAL A 49 9.41 -8.56 6.57
N TRP A 50 8.70 -9.24 5.67
CA TRP A 50 8.18 -10.59 5.93
C TRP A 50 9.30 -11.63 6.08
N LEU A 51 10.34 -11.59 5.25
CA LEU A 51 11.50 -12.48 5.40
C LEU A 51 12.25 -12.21 6.72
N LEU A 52 12.53 -10.95 7.04
CA LEU A 52 13.26 -10.58 8.26
C LEU A 52 12.49 -11.03 9.51
N LEU A 53 11.24 -10.61 9.66
CA LEU A 53 10.45 -10.94 10.85
C LEU A 53 10.11 -12.44 10.89
N GLY A 54 9.74 -13.02 9.75
CA GLY A 54 9.37 -14.43 9.62
C GLY A 54 10.51 -15.39 9.96
N THR A 55 11.76 -15.04 9.66
CA THR A 55 12.94 -15.88 9.95
C THR A 55 12.98 -16.28 11.42
N SER A 56 12.95 -15.30 12.32
CA SER A 56 13.06 -15.56 13.77
C SER A 56 11.90 -16.40 14.30
N VAL A 57 10.67 -16.14 13.83
CA VAL A 57 9.46 -16.83 14.26
C VAL A 57 9.44 -18.29 13.78
N VAL A 58 9.81 -18.53 12.51
CA VAL A 58 9.89 -19.89 11.95
C VAL A 58 10.98 -20.70 12.65
N LEU A 59 12.11 -20.09 13.02
CA LEU A 59 13.20 -20.78 13.74
C LEU A 59 12.86 -21.04 15.22
N ALA A 60 12.09 -20.15 15.87
CA ALA A 60 11.69 -20.28 17.28
C ALA A 60 10.65 -21.38 17.54
N ARG A 61 9.97 -21.87 16.50
CA ARG A 61 8.80 -22.74 16.64
C ARG A 61 9.12 -24.19 17.06
N SER A 62 8.27 -24.73 17.95
CA SER A 62 8.24 -26.13 18.41
C SER A 62 7.93 -27.17 17.32
N THR A 63 8.34 -28.41 17.55
CA THR A 63 8.41 -29.50 16.55
C THR A 63 7.10 -30.24 16.27
N SER A 64 5.92 -29.71 16.66
CA SER A 64 4.65 -30.42 16.44
C SER A 64 4.31 -30.57 14.95
N ARG A 65 3.81 -31.76 14.55
CA ARG A 65 3.44 -32.07 13.15
C ARG A 65 2.33 -31.16 12.63
N VAL A 66 1.31 -30.89 13.45
CA VAL A 66 0.17 -30.04 13.08
C VAL A 66 0.64 -28.65 12.65
N GLY A 67 1.41 -27.97 13.50
CA GLY A 67 1.82 -26.64 13.09
C GLY A 67 3.01 -26.63 12.11
N ALA A 68 3.76 -27.73 11.95
CA ALA A 68 4.67 -27.84 10.81
C ALA A 68 3.86 -27.76 9.51
N GLY A 69 2.71 -28.45 9.46
CA GLY A 69 1.71 -28.27 8.41
C GLY A 69 1.23 -26.83 8.29
N ALA A 70 0.88 -26.17 9.40
CA ALA A 70 0.45 -24.76 9.36
C ALA A 70 1.51 -23.81 8.78
N TRP A 71 2.80 -24.00 9.10
CA TRP A 71 3.87 -23.20 8.50
C TRP A 71 4.10 -23.51 7.03
N ILE A 72 3.93 -24.76 6.61
CA ILE A 72 3.98 -25.11 5.19
C ILE A 72 2.85 -24.40 4.44
N VAL A 73 1.62 -24.46 4.97
CA VAL A 73 0.48 -23.74 4.38
C VAL A 73 0.74 -22.23 4.32
N LEU A 74 1.19 -21.63 5.41
CA LEU A 74 1.52 -20.20 5.44
C LEU A 74 2.65 -19.85 4.47
N GLY A 75 3.71 -20.66 4.41
CA GLY A 75 4.83 -20.45 3.51
C GLY A 75 4.46 -20.60 2.03
N VAL A 76 3.58 -21.56 1.71
CA VAL A 76 3.00 -21.70 0.36
C VAL A 76 2.15 -20.49 0.03
N ALA A 77 1.24 -20.08 0.93
CA ALA A 77 0.36 -18.94 0.72
C ALA A 77 1.14 -17.63 0.49
N THR A 78 2.12 -17.32 1.35
CA THR A 78 2.95 -16.11 1.18
C THR A 78 3.84 -16.19 -0.05
N THR A 79 4.37 -17.37 -0.38
CA THR A 79 5.15 -17.55 -1.62
C THR A 79 4.30 -17.40 -2.87
N SER A 80 3.11 -17.98 -2.91
CA SER A 80 2.15 -17.80 -4.00
C SER A 80 1.76 -16.32 -4.15
N LEU A 81 1.55 -15.62 -3.04
CA LEU A 81 1.23 -14.19 -3.07
C LEU A 81 2.38 -13.35 -3.63
N VAL A 82 3.61 -13.53 -3.15
CA VAL A 82 4.77 -12.74 -3.59
C VAL A 82 5.18 -13.06 -5.04
N THR A 83 5.12 -14.34 -5.44
CA THR A 83 5.55 -14.78 -6.77
C THR A 83 4.48 -14.67 -7.85
N GLY A 84 3.20 -14.73 -7.46
CA GLY A 84 2.05 -14.60 -8.35
C GLY A 84 1.63 -13.15 -8.60
N PHE A 85 2.14 -12.19 -7.83
CA PHE A 85 1.81 -10.78 -8.02
C PHE A 85 2.56 -10.18 -9.21
N GLU A 86 1.82 -9.70 -10.22
CA GLU A 86 2.38 -9.22 -11.49
C GLU A 86 3.36 -8.05 -11.31
N GLY A 87 3.08 -7.12 -10.40
CA GLY A 87 3.94 -5.96 -10.15
C GLY A 87 5.24 -6.24 -9.39
N ALA A 88 5.47 -7.47 -8.92
CA ALA A 88 6.72 -7.83 -8.22
C ALA A 88 7.83 -8.13 -9.25
N PRO A 89 9.00 -7.48 -9.18
CA PRO A 89 10.12 -7.76 -10.11
C PRO A 89 10.61 -9.20 -10.03
N ALA A 90 11.14 -9.74 -11.14
CA ALA A 90 11.71 -11.09 -11.17
C ALA A 90 12.80 -11.30 -10.11
N ALA A 91 13.66 -10.29 -9.89
CA ALA A 91 14.67 -10.31 -8.84
C ALA A 91 14.06 -10.48 -7.44
N THR A 92 12.98 -9.76 -7.12
CA THR A 92 12.25 -9.89 -5.85
C THR A 92 11.68 -11.30 -5.69
N ARG A 93 11.07 -11.87 -6.75
CA ARG A 93 10.53 -13.23 -6.72
C ARG A 93 11.63 -14.27 -6.45
N LEU A 94 12.79 -14.13 -7.12
CA LEU A 94 13.94 -15.02 -6.94
C LEU A 94 14.54 -14.90 -5.53
N LEU A 95 14.75 -13.67 -5.06
CA LEU A 95 15.29 -13.40 -3.72
C LEU A 95 14.34 -13.85 -2.62
N TRP A 96 13.03 -13.74 -2.83
CA TRP A 96 12.02 -14.32 -1.95
C TRP A 96 12.17 -15.84 -1.84
N CYS A 97 12.18 -16.55 -2.97
CA CYS A 97 12.35 -18.00 -2.99
C CYS A 97 13.67 -18.44 -2.35
N ALA A 98 14.77 -17.72 -2.62
CA ALA A 98 16.07 -17.96 -2.00
C ALA A 98 16.01 -17.73 -0.48
N GLY A 99 15.35 -16.68 -0.02
CA GLY A 99 15.15 -16.38 1.39
C GLY A 99 14.34 -17.46 2.12
N VAL A 100 13.23 -17.90 1.53
CA VAL A 100 12.41 -19.01 2.07
C VAL A 100 13.23 -20.30 2.14
N ALA A 101 13.97 -20.64 1.07
CA ALA A 101 14.85 -21.80 1.05
C ALA A 101 15.93 -21.73 2.13
N ALA A 102 16.52 -20.55 2.34
CA ALA A 102 17.50 -20.32 3.40
C ALA A 102 16.89 -20.52 4.80
N ILE A 103 15.69 -19.99 5.06
CA ILE A 103 14.98 -20.19 6.34
C ILE A 103 14.71 -21.68 6.59
N VAL A 104 14.24 -22.41 5.58
CA VAL A 104 14.00 -23.86 5.66
C VAL A 104 15.31 -24.61 5.94
N TRP A 105 16.38 -24.29 5.22
CA TRP A 105 17.70 -24.88 5.44
C TRP A 105 18.22 -24.61 6.86
N LEU A 106 18.17 -23.36 7.32
CA LEU A 106 18.57 -22.97 8.68
C LEU A 106 17.78 -23.75 9.74
N ARG A 107 16.48 -23.95 9.50
CA ARG A 107 15.60 -24.72 10.38
C ARG A 107 16.00 -26.19 10.43
N LEU A 108 16.23 -26.82 9.28
CA LEU A 108 16.61 -28.24 9.18
C LEU A 108 18.02 -28.51 9.74
N ALA A 109 18.95 -27.56 9.57
CA ALA A 109 20.30 -27.69 10.09
C ALA A 109 20.35 -27.72 11.63
N GLY A 110 19.38 -27.10 12.32
CA GLY A 110 19.24 -27.18 13.79
C GLY A 110 20.33 -26.52 14.63
N ARG A 111 21.38 -25.96 14.01
CA ARG A 111 22.58 -25.38 14.68
C ARG A 111 22.33 -24.03 15.36
N TRP A 112 21.13 -23.46 15.21
CA TRP A 112 20.85 -22.06 15.55
C TRP A 112 19.99 -21.88 16.81
N LYS A 113 19.57 -22.97 17.47
CA LYS A 113 18.65 -22.91 18.62
C LYS A 113 19.13 -22.00 19.75
N GLY A 114 20.42 -22.04 20.07
CA GLY A 114 21.01 -21.17 21.11
C GLY A 114 21.21 -19.71 20.69
N ARG A 115 21.04 -19.40 19.39
CA ARG A 115 21.26 -18.07 18.81
C ARG A 115 19.97 -17.34 18.43
N ILE A 116 18.81 -17.94 18.69
CA ILE A 116 17.50 -17.37 18.32
C ILE A 116 17.31 -15.96 18.89
N PRO A 117 17.65 -15.65 20.16
CA PRO A 117 17.50 -14.29 20.67
C PRO A 117 18.35 -13.27 19.92
N GLN A 118 19.63 -13.57 19.62
CA GLN A 118 20.46 -12.66 18.83
C GLN A 118 19.92 -12.49 17.41
N LEU A 119 19.44 -13.56 16.78
CA LEU A 119 18.82 -13.50 15.45
C LEU A 119 17.54 -12.67 15.45
N ALA A 120 16.70 -12.80 16.49
CA ALA A 120 15.49 -11.99 16.63
C ALA A 120 15.82 -10.50 16.75
N THR A 121 16.80 -10.13 17.60
CA THR A 121 17.27 -8.75 17.71
C THR A 121 17.83 -8.24 16.38
N LEU A 122 18.65 -9.04 15.69
CA LEU A 122 19.20 -8.66 14.38
C LEU A 122 18.09 -8.42 13.34
N CYS A 123 17.13 -9.33 13.24
CA CYS A 123 16.01 -9.21 12.29
C CYS A 123 15.13 -7.99 12.61
N LEU A 124 14.87 -7.75 13.90
CA LEU A 124 14.09 -6.59 14.33
C LEU A 124 14.82 -5.27 14.05
N SER A 125 16.12 -5.19 14.39
CA SER A 125 16.94 -4.02 14.09
C SER A 125 17.07 -3.77 12.59
N ALA A 126 17.26 -4.82 11.79
CA ALA A 126 17.29 -4.73 10.33
C ALA A 126 15.95 -4.25 9.77
N THR A 127 14.84 -4.72 10.33
CA THR A 127 13.48 -4.26 9.94
C THR A 127 13.29 -2.79 10.29
N ALA A 128 13.68 -2.37 11.50
CA ALA A 128 13.59 -0.96 11.91
C ALA A 128 14.44 -0.05 11.01
N LEU A 129 15.68 -0.46 10.72
CA LEU A 129 16.56 0.26 9.79
C LEU A 129 15.97 0.32 8.39
N TYR A 130 15.43 -0.79 7.88
CA TYR A 130 14.76 -0.85 6.60
C TYR A 130 13.60 0.15 6.53
N ILE A 131 12.74 0.20 7.55
CA ILE A 131 11.63 1.15 7.65
C ILE A 131 12.14 2.59 7.59
N VAL A 132 13.17 2.94 8.37
CA VAL A 132 13.75 4.29 8.38
C VAL A 132 14.29 4.66 6.99
N VAL A 133 14.98 3.74 6.33
CA VAL A 133 15.49 3.95 4.96
C VAL A 133 14.34 4.15 3.98
N MET A 134 13.27 3.36 4.09
CA MET A 134 12.12 3.46 3.21
C MET A 134 11.36 4.77 3.37
N VAL A 135 11.15 5.23 4.62
CA VAL A 135 10.58 6.56 4.92
C VAL A 135 11.44 7.67 4.32
N ALA A 136 12.77 7.62 4.54
CA ALA A 136 13.68 8.61 4.00
C ALA A 136 13.67 8.62 2.46
N ALA A 137 13.58 7.45 1.84
CA ALA A 137 13.49 7.30 0.39
C ALA A 137 12.16 7.86 -0.17
N SER A 138 11.02 7.64 0.48
CA SER A 138 9.75 8.24 0.03
C SER A 138 9.80 9.77 0.11
N HIS A 139 10.31 10.34 1.20
CA HIS A 139 10.49 11.80 1.30
C HIS A 139 11.51 12.35 0.31
N LEU A 140 12.55 11.59 -0.02
CA LEU A 140 13.51 11.99 -1.04
C LEU A 140 12.83 12.03 -2.42
N ALA A 141 12.03 11.02 -2.76
CA ALA A 141 11.28 10.97 -4.01
C ALA A 141 10.29 12.14 -4.12
N GLU A 142 9.53 12.44 -3.06
CA GLU A 142 8.63 13.60 -3.01
C GLU A 142 9.37 14.91 -3.32
N ARG A 143 10.53 15.13 -2.69
CA ARG A 143 11.34 16.32 -2.91
C ARG A 143 11.90 16.41 -4.33
N GLN A 144 12.36 15.27 -4.88
CA GLN A 144 12.87 15.20 -6.25
C GLN A 144 11.78 15.51 -7.27
N VAL A 145 10.58 14.95 -7.10
CA VAL A 145 9.44 15.23 -7.95
C VAL A 145 8.98 16.67 -7.82
N ALA A 146 8.90 17.20 -6.59
CA ALA A 146 8.54 18.61 -6.38
C ALA A 146 9.51 19.57 -7.08
N GLY A 147 10.82 19.29 -7.03
CA GLY A 147 11.83 20.06 -7.77
C GLY A 147 11.67 19.93 -9.29
N TRP A 148 11.42 18.71 -9.77
CA TRP A 148 11.19 18.43 -11.20
C TRP A 148 9.93 19.12 -11.76
N LEU A 149 8.87 19.23 -10.95
CA LEU A 149 7.64 19.95 -11.29
C LEU A 149 7.82 21.47 -11.27
N ALA A 150 8.59 21.99 -10.30
CA ALA A 150 8.87 23.42 -10.19
C ALA A 150 9.59 23.98 -11.43
N GLU A 151 10.45 23.19 -12.07
CA GLU A 151 11.10 23.55 -13.34
C GLU A 151 10.13 23.65 -14.53
N ARG A 152 8.90 23.14 -14.37
CA ARG A 152 7.84 23.07 -15.40
C ARG A 152 6.66 24.00 -15.10
N ASP A 153 6.80 24.87 -14.10
CA ASP A 153 5.74 25.75 -13.59
C ASP A 153 4.46 25.01 -13.12
N ASP A 154 4.58 23.72 -12.80
CA ASP A 154 3.51 22.92 -12.22
C ASP A 154 3.49 23.09 -10.70
N VAL A 155 2.36 23.55 -10.13
CA VAL A 155 2.16 23.71 -8.69
C VAL A 155 1.30 22.57 -8.15
N PRO A 156 1.90 21.51 -7.56
CA PRO A 156 1.14 20.40 -7.04
C PRO A 156 0.42 20.77 -5.74
N VAL A 157 -0.82 20.28 -5.60
CA VAL A 157 -1.59 20.33 -4.36
C VAL A 157 -1.11 19.24 -3.40
N GLU A 158 -0.84 18.04 -3.92
CA GLU A 158 -0.39 16.90 -3.13
C GLU A 158 0.49 15.97 -3.97
N ILE A 159 1.54 15.41 -3.36
CA ILE A 159 2.39 14.39 -3.94
C ILE A 159 2.36 13.17 -3.01
N MET A 160 2.07 11.99 -3.54
CA MET A 160 2.23 10.71 -2.85
C MET A 160 3.39 9.95 -3.47
N ALA A 161 4.34 9.47 -2.66
CA ALA A 161 5.44 8.62 -3.12
C ALA A 161 5.38 7.21 -2.53
N SER A 162 4.73 6.28 -3.21
CA SER A 162 4.56 4.90 -2.73
C SER A 162 5.65 3.96 -3.27
N PRO A 163 6.24 3.07 -2.46
CA PRO A 163 7.14 2.03 -2.98
C PRO A 163 6.40 1.08 -3.92
N ALA A 164 7.08 0.74 -5.02
CA ALA A 164 6.60 -0.32 -5.89
C ALA A 164 6.62 -1.68 -5.16
N PRO A 165 5.69 -2.60 -5.48
CA PRO A 165 5.56 -3.89 -4.80
C PRO A 165 6.86 -4.69 -4.75
N GLY A 166 7.44 -4.80 -3.55
CA GLY A 166 8.68 -5.52 -3.31
C GLY A 166 9.93 -4.94 -3.98
N ASN A 167 9.88 -3.70 -4.48
CA ASN A 167 11.03 -2.97 -5.01
C ASN A 167 11.31 -1.70 -4.18
N PRO A 168 12.31 -1.72 -3.29
CA PRO A 168 12.61 -0.58 -2.43
C PRO A 168 13.22 0.62 -3.18
N LEU A 169 13.64 0.44 -4.45
CA LEU A 169 14.34 1.45 -5.24
C LEU A 169 13.45 2.12 -6.31
N LEU A 170 12.21 1.65 -6.45
CA LEU A 170 11.21 2.23 -7.35
C LEU A 170 10.08 2.85 -6.52
N ARG A 171 9.66 4.05 -6.88
CA ARG A 171 8.48 4.71 -6.30
C ARG A 171 7.46 4.98 -7.40
N HIS A 172 6.21 4.62 -7.15
CA HIS A 172 5.08 5.11 -7.92
C HIS A 172 4.61 6.42 -7.29
N ILE A 173 4.50 7.44 -8.12
CA ILE A 173 4.15 8.79 -7.69
C ILE A 173 2.79 9.15 -8.25
N VAL A 174 1.92 9.68 -7.38
CA VAL A 174 0.70 10.37 -7.78
C VAL A 174 0.88 11.83 -7.43
N VAL A 175 0.76 12.70 -8.43
CA VAL A 175 0.76 14.14 -8.26
C VAL A 175 -0.65 14.63 -8.51
N ALA A 176 -1.24 15.33 -7.55
CA ALA A 176 -2.51 16.02 -7.71
C ALA A 176 -2.24 17.49 -7.97
N ASP A 177 -2.68 18.01 -9.12
CA ASP A 177 -2.80 19.46 -9.34
C ASP A 177 -4.26 19.89 -9.13
N ALA A 178 -4.62 21.11 -9.52
CA ALA A 178 -5.98 21.64 -9.36
C ALA A 178 -7.07 20.82 -10.11
N GLU A 179 -6.75 20.26 -11.28
CA GLU A 179 -7.70 19.66 -12.23
C GLU A 179 -7.39 18.20 -12.59
N HIS A 180 -6.13 17.77 -12.48
CA HIS A 180 -5.63 16.49 -12.95
C HIS A 180 -4.82 15.74 -11.89
N TYR A 181 -4.76 14.42 -12.08
CA TYR A 181 -3.77 13.54 -11.47
C TYR A 181 -2.73 13.16 -12.53
N HIS A 182 -1.46 13.31 -12.18
CA HIS A 182 -0.31 12.86 -12.97
C HIS A 182 0.35 11.67 -12.30
N PHE A 183 0.84 10.75 -13.12
CA PHE A 183 1.45 9.50 -12.66
C PHE A 183 2.89 9.47 -13.11
N LEU A 184 3.79 9.48 -12.13
CA LEU A 184 5.22 9.43 -12.37
C LEU A 184 5.80 8.18 -11.70
N GLU A 185 7.00 7.84 -12.09
CA GLU A 185 7.84 6.86 -11.40
C GLU A 185 9.17 7.51 -11.06
N VAL A 186 9.68 7.23 -9.86
CA VAL A 186 11.06 7.50 -9.48
C VAL A 186 11.80 6.17 -9.41
N ASP A 187 12.67 5.91 -10.39
CA ASP A 187 13.53 4.73 -10.47
C ASP A 187 14.99 5.15 -10.29
N TRP A 188 15.55 4.99 -9.09
CA TRP A 188 16.93 5.38 -8.82
C TRP A 188 17.99 4.47 -9.48
N LEU A 189 17.59 3.39 -10.15
CA LEU A 189 18.48 2.57 -10.97
C LEU A 189 18.47 2.97 -12.45
N SER A 190 17.53 3.81 -12.86
CA SER A 190 17.43 4.33 -14.22
C SER A 190 18.42 5.47 -14.47
N GLY A 191 18.87 5.61 -15.72
CA GLY A 191 19.66 6.77 -16.15
C GLY A 191 18.85 8.07 -16.20
N ASP A 192 17.53 7.97 -16.34
CA ASP A 192 16.57 9.05 -16.11
C ASP A 192 15.66 8.65 -14.95
N PRO A 193 15.91 9.16 -13.73
CA PRO A 193 15.22 8.68 -12.55
C PRO A 193 13.74 9.01 -12.51
N ILE A 194 13.28 10.09 -13.15
CA ILE A 194 11.88 10.55 -13.06
C ILE A 194 11.22 10.43 -14.43
N ARG A 195 10.20 9.60 -14.54
CA ARG A 195 9.46 9.39 -15.80
C ARG A 195 7.96 9.43 -15.62
N ILE A 196 7.25 9.88 -16.63
CA ILE A 196 5.79 9.72 -16.70
C ILE A 196 5.49 8.25 -16.95
N SER A 197 4.71 7.63 -16.05
CA SER A 197 4.39 6.21 -16.12
C SER A 197 3.04 5.94 -16.78
N LEU A 198 2.06 6.83 -16.57
CA LEU A 198 0.73 6.74 -17.17
C LEU A 198 0.24 8.11 -17.64
N PRO A 199 -0.67 8.17 -18.64
CA PRO A 199 -1.34 9.41 -19.00
C PRO A 199 -2.05 10.03 -17.78
N SER A 200 -2.08 11.36 -17.74
CA SER A 200 -2.85 12.09 -16.73
C SER A 200 -4.34 11.79 -16.85
N ILE A 201 -5.06 11.97 -15.74
CA ILE A 201 -6.51 11.86 -15.71
C ILE A 201 -7.10 13.07 -15.02
N GLU A 202 -8.27 13.50 -15.47
CA GLU A 202 -9.05 14.53 -14.79
C GLU A 202 -9.49 14.03 -13.42
N ARG A 203 -9.43 14.90 -12.41
CA ARG A 203 -9.97 14.65 -11.07
C ARG A 203 -11.49 14.60 -11.09
N GLY A 204 -12.12 15.30 -12.03
CA GLY A 204 -13.55 15.57 -12.00
C GLY A 204 -13.90 16.63 -10.94
N GLY A 205 -15.08 17.21 -11.07
CA GLY A 205 -15.49 18.37 -10.28
C GLY A 205 -16.38 18.04 -9.08
N ASP A 206 -16.52 19.01 -8.19
CA ASP A 206 -17.57 19.06 -7.16
C ASP A 206 -18.90 19.57 -7.77
N ASP A 207 -19.40 18.86 -8.78
CA ASP A 207 -20.65 19.22 -9.45
C ASP A 207 -21.88 18.62 -8.73
N PRO A 208 -23.11 19.14 -8.98
CA PRO A 208 -24.31 18.62 -8.33
C PRO A 208 -24.57 17.12 -8.56
N VAL A 209 -24.19 16.58 -9.72
CA VAL A 209 -24.36 15.16 -10.07
C VAL A 209 -23.40 14.31 -9.24
N THR A 210 -22.14 14.71 -9.15
CA THR A 210 -21.14 14.04 -8.32
C THR A 210 -21.52 14.07 -6.84
N ARG A 211 -21.97 15.22 -6.31
CA ARG A 211 -22.45 15.32 -4.92
C ARG A 211 -23.65 14.42 -4.65
N ALA A 212 -24.62 14.36 -5.57
CA ALA A 212 -25.76 13.46 -5.44
C ALA A 212 -25.31 11.99 -5.41
N ALA A 213 -24.36 11.61 -6.26
CA ALA A 213 -23.81 10.25 -6.27
C ALA A 213 -23.13 9.86 -4.95
N LEU A 214 -22.42 10.79 -4.30
CA LEU A 214 -21.77 10.55 -3.01
C LEU A 214 -22.75 10.31 -1.85
N THR A 215 -24.02 10.66 -2.01
CA THR A 215 -25.06 10.34 -1.02
C THR A 215 -25.52 8.87 -1.06
N ALA A 216 -25.12 8.11 -2.09
CA ALA A 216 -25.53 6.72 -2.24
C ALA A 216 -24.97 5.83 -1.11
N PRO A 217 -25.80 5.04 -0.40
CA PRO A 217 -25.35 4.27 0.77
C PRO A 217 -24.21 3.29 0.49
N HIS A 218 -24.17 2.68 -0.70
CA HIS A 218 -23.13 1.71 -1.06
C HIS A 218 -21.76 2.35 -1.33
N VAL A 219 -21.70 3.68 -1.48
CA VAL A 219 -20.45 4.43 -1.71
C VAL A 219 -19.82 4.90 -0.40
N TRP A 220 -20.55 4.91 0.71
CA TRP A 220 -20.09 5.45 2.00
C TRP A 220 -18.70 4.94 2.43
N GLY A 221 -18.44 3.64 2.26
CA GLY A 221 -17.14 3.06 2.56
C GLY A 221 -16.03 3.72 1.74
N LEU A 222 -16.17 3.73 0.40
CA LEU A 222 -15.22 4.36 -0.52
C LEU A 222 -15.04 5.86 -0.21
N ASP A 223 -16.13 6.58 0.03
CA ASP A 223 -16.09 8.01 0.37
C ASP A 223 -15.30 8.29 1.64
N THR A 224 -15.31 7.36 2.60
CA THR A 224 -14.62 7.52 3.88
C THR A 224 -13.10 7.38 3.77
N TRP A 225 -12.59 6.46 2.94
CA TRP A 225 -11.16 6.11 2.91
C TRP A 225 -10.40 6.58 1.66
N LYS A 226 -11.09 7.03 0.60
CA LYS A 226 -10.44 7.53 -0.61
C LYS A 226 -9.52 8.73 -0.29
N ARG A 227 -8.36 8.79 -0.94
CA ARG A 227 -7.38 9.88 -0.82
C ARG A 227 -7.29 10.68 -2.11
N PHE A 228 -7.21 10.00 -3.25
CA PHE A 228 -7.11 10.63 -4.57
C PHE A 228 -8.33 10.26 -5.44
N PRO A 229 -9.51 10.86 -5.16
CA PRO A 229 -10.74 10.54 -5.88
C PRO A 229 -10.79 11.16 -7.28
N ALA A 230 -11.07 10.33 -8.28
CA ALA A 230 -11.45 10.75 -9.62
C ALA A 230 -12.93 10.46 -9.88
N TYR A 231 -13.62 11.43 -10.47
CA TYR A 231 -15.04 11.36 -10.80
C TYR A 231 -15.23 11.46 -12.31
N ARG A 232 -16.05 10.55 -12.86
CA ARG A 232 -16.48 10.61 -14.26
C ARG A 232 -17.99 10.58 -14.33
N VAL A 233 -18.57 11.61 -14.93
CA VAL A 233 -20.01 11.72 -15.16
C VAL A 233 -20.30 11.43 -16.62
N GLU A 234 -21.14 10.44 -16.88
CA GLU A 234 -21.64 10.10 -18.22
C GLU A 234 -23.15 10.34 -18.26
N GLN A 235 -23.62 11.13 -19.23
CA GLN A 235 -25.06 11.30 -19.44
C GLN A 235 -25.64 10.05 -20.10
N THR A 236 -26.74 9.53 -19.55
CA THR A 236 -27.45 8.36 -20.06
C THR A 236 -28.86 8.74 -20.50
N LYS A 237 -29.58 7.80 -21.11
CA LYS A 237 -31.00 8.03 -21.50
C LYS A 237 -31.90 8.31 -20.29
N ASP A 238 -31.56 7.72 -19.15
CA ASP A 238 -32.41 7.72 -17.96
C ASP A 238 -31.92 8.69 -16.87
N GLY A 239 -30.85 9.46 -17.12
CA GLY A 239 -30.22 10.36 -16.15
C GLY A 239 -28.71 10.36 -16.29
N TYR A 240 -27.99 10.03 -15.22
CA TYR A 240 -26.53 10.12 -15.16
C TYR A 240 -25.91 8.85 -14.58
N ARG A 241 -24.76 8.45 -15.12
CA ARG A 241 -23.88 7.44 -14.54
C ARG A 241 -22.65 8.13 -13.99
N VAL A 242 -22.43 8.00 -12.68
CA VAL A 242 -21.25 8.54 -12.00
C VAL A 242 -20.33 7.39 -11.62
N SER A 243 -19.14 7.38 -12.20
CA SER A 243 -18.07 6.47 -11.82
C SER A 243 -17.13 7.18 -10.86
N ILE A 244 -16.88 6.57 -9.70
CA ILE A 244 -16.05 7.09 -8.63
C ILE A 244 -14.89 6.11 -8.46
N SER A 245 -13.65 6.59 -8.49
CA SER A 245 -12.48 5.75 -8.27
C SER A 245 -11.41 6.45 -7.45
N ASP A 246 -10.69 5.71 -6.62
CA ASP A 246 -9.42 6.16 -6.05
C ASP A 246 -8.26 5.73 -6.96
N VAL A 247 -7.54 6.72 -7.50
CA VAL A 247 -6.53 6.49 -8.55
C VAL A 247 -5.31 5.71 -8.07
N ARG A 248 -5.14 5.54 -6.75
CA ARG A 248 -4.10 4.64 -6.18
C ARG A 248 -4.34 3.19 -6.58
N TYR A 249 -5.61 2.80 -6.80
CA TYR A 249 -6.01 1.42 -7.05
C TYR A 249 -6.63 1.22 -8.42
N VAL A 250 -7.37 2.22 -8.92
CA VAL A 250 -8.11 2.13 -10.19
C VAL A 250 -7.85 3.39 -11.00
N TRP A 251 -6.98 3.26 -12.01
CA TRP A 251 -6.53 4.39 -12.82
C TRP A 251 -7.59 4.93 -13.81
N ARG A 252 -8.46 4.08 -14.39
CA ARG A 252 -9.48 4.50 -15.38
C ARG A 252 -10.82 3.77 -15.22
N GLY A 253 -11.60 4.16 -14.21
CA GLY A 253 -12.94 3.60 -14.01
C GLY A 253 -12.96 2.06 -13.93
N GLY A 254 -14.15 1.49 -13.79
CA GLY A 254 -14.32 0.04 -13.69
C GLY A 254 -14.69 -0.42 -12.27
N SER A 255 -14.56 -1.73 -12.03
CA SER A 255 -14.95 -2.38 -10.79
C SER A 255 -13.73 -2.84 -10.00
N GLY A 256 -13.71 -2.61 -8.69
CA GLY A 256 -12.63 -3.08 -7.83
C GLY A 256 -12.71 -2.50 -6.43
N LEU A 257 -11.73 -2.83 -5.58
CA LEU A 257 -11.70 -2.41 -4.18
C LEU A 257 -11.72 -0.89 -3.99
N GLY A 258 -11.29 -0.12 -5.00
CA GLY A 258 -11.25 1.34 -4.98
C GLY A 258 -12.16 2.03 -5.98
N ALA A 259 -13.23 1.37 -6.47
CA ALA A 259 -14.15 1.99 -7.41
C ALA A 259 -15.61 1.63 -7.15
N ALA A 260 -16.50 2.58 -7.44
CA ALA A 260 -17.94 2.42 -7.35
C ALA A 260 -18.63 3.12 -8.53
N VAL A 261 -19.81 2.64 -8.89
CA VAL A 261 -20.67 3.27 -9.89
C VAL A 261 -22.01 3.58 -9.25
N VAL A 262 -22.54 4.76 -9.53
CA VAL A 262 -23.86 5.20 -9.09
C VAL A 262 -24.66 5.63 -10.31
N GLU A 263 -25.87 5.12 -10.43
CA GLU A 263 -26.83 5.56 -11.43
C GLU A 263 -27.79 6.56 -10.78
N LEU A 264 -27.98 7.71 -11.40
CA LEU A 264 -28.90 8.76 -10.97
C LEU A 264 -29.96 8.94 -12.05
N ASP A 265 -31.20 9.28 -11.66
CA ASP A 265 -32.19 9.78 -12.61
C ASP A 265 -31.93 11.26 -12.99
N HIS A 266 -32.74 11.82 -13.89
CA HIS A 266 -32.66 13.23 -14.28
C HIS A 266 -32.94 14.20 -13.11
N ASP A 267 -33.59 13.73 -12.04
CA ASP A 267 -33.84 14.48 -10.80
C ASP A 267 -32.73 14.29 -9.75
N LEU A 268 -31.59 13.69 -10.14
CA LEU A 268 -30.43 13.38 -9.30
C LEU A 268 -30.72 12.43 -8.13
N ARG A 269 -31.74 11.58 -8.24
CA ARG A 269 -32.04 10.55 -7.24
C ARG A 269 -31.32 9.26 -7.58
N VAL A 270 -30.75 8.63 -6.55
CA VAL A 270 -30.07 7.34 -6.68
C VAL A 270 -31.05 6.28 -7.17
N ARG A 271 -30.76 5.70 -8.34
CA ARG A 271 -31.48 4.57 -8.88
C ARG A 271 -30.84 3.30 -8.32
N THR A 272 -31.54 2.66 -7.38
CA THR A 272 -31.26 1.27 -7.04
C THR A 272 -31.71 0.39 -8.21
N ARG A 273 -30.81 -0.45 -8.72
CA ARG A 273 -31.20 -1.58 -9.58
C ARG A 273 -32.00 -2.59 -8.79
#